data_AF-A0A6I9TFH8-F1
#
_entry.id   AF-A0A6I9TFH8-F1
#
_cell.length_a   1.000
_cell.length_b   1.000
_cell.length_c   1.000
_cell.angle_alpha   90.00
_cell.angle_beta   90.00
_cell.angle_gamma   90.00
#
_symmetry.space_group_name_H-M   'P 1'
#
loop_
_entity.id
_entity.type
_entity.pdbx_description
1 polymer ?
#
loop_
_entity_poly.entity_id
_entity_poly.type
_entity_poly.pdbx_seq_one_letter_code
_entity_poly.pdbx_strand_id
1 'polypeptide(L)'
;MTRWSTPKGLQTSKAYEYFRPKLARQPWKAAIWKAFIPPKYSFILWLGLRGRLATRDRLGFLQEEDLCSLCINTKESAKHLFFECPFSNFVWSRIRHWLGINRTMSTLQSAVKWLKKEKTGSSVQNKARHLALACTVYTLWRQRNEVIFEGSTACPERLINLVKVTLYRVLWTLFPHGFDRS
;
A
#
# COMPACT_ATOMS: atom_id res chain seq x y z
N MET A 1 -61.86 -3.93 4.05
CA MET A 1 -60.69 -4.04 3.15
C MET A 1 -59.63 -3.04 3.58
N THR A 2 -58.68 -3.46 4.40
CA THR A 2 -57.56 -2.62 4.86
C THR A 2 -56.48 -2.59 3.79
N ARG A 3 -56.35 -1.42 3.16
CA ARG A 3 -55.34 -1.10 2.15
C ARG A 3 -53.97 -1.10 2.83
N TRP A 4 -53.04 -1.96 2.39
CA TRP A 4 -51.64 -1.88 2.82
C TRP A 4 -51.05 -0.57 2.32
N SER A 5 -51.00 0.43 3.19
CA SER A 5 -50.18 1.62 2.98
C SER A 5 -48.73 1.22 3.14
N THR A 6 -47.99 1.08 2.04
CA THR A 6 -46.54 0.88 2.06
C THR A 6 -45.90 2.11 2.74
N PRO A 7 -45.27 1.96 3.91
CA PRO A 7 -44.48 3.05 4.48
C PRO A 7 -43.23 3.20 3.61
N LYS A 8 -42.87 4.45 3.27
CA LYS A 8 -41.62 4.89 2.59
C LYS A 8 -40.70 3.73 2.18
N GLY A 9 -40.71 3.44 0.88
CA GLY A 9 -40.12 2.24 0.26
C GLY A 9 -38.78 1.78 0.84
N LEU A 10 -38.59 0.45 0.83
CA LEU A 10 -37.40 -0.23 1.30
C LEU A 10 -36.12 0.46 0.80
N GLN A 11 -35.37 1.05 1.73
CA GLN A 11 -34.11 1.71 1.41
C GLN A 11 -32.99 0.69 1.45
N THR A 12 -32.40 0.40 0.29
CA THR A 12 -31.32 -0.59 0.15
C THR A 12 -30.13 -0.31 1.07
N SER A 13 -29.81 0.97 1.34
CA SER A 13 -28.78 1.36 2.30
C SER A 13 -29.09 0.93 3.73
N LYS A 14 -30.34 1.09 4.18
CA LYS A 14 -30.79 0.66 5.52
C LYS A 14 -30.84 -0.85 5.65
N ALA A 15 -31.33 -1.55 4.63
CA ALA A 15 -31.29 -3.01 4.58
C ALA A 15 -29.85 -3.52 4.64
N TYR A 16 -28.94 -2.93 3.86
CA TYR A 16 -27.52 -3.27 3.90
C TYR A 16 -26.88 -3.00 5.26
N GLU A 17 -27.14 -1.84 5.88
CA GLU A 17 -26.62 -1.53 7.22
C GLU A 17 -27.13 -2.49 8.30
N TYR A 18 -28.36 -2.97 8.16
CA TYR A 18 -28.95 -3.97 9.05
C TYR A 18 -28.27 -5.33 8.92
N PHE A 19 -28.08 -5.83 7.69
CA PHE A 19 -27.48 -7.15 7.45
C PHE A 19 -25.96 -7.16 7.57
N ARG A 20 -25.29 -6.01 7.41
CA ARG A 20 -23.82 -5.95 7.45
C ARG A 20 -23.30 -6.22 8.86
N PRO A 21 -22.36 -7.19 9.02
CA PRO A 21 -21.66 -7.37 10.28
C PRO A 21 -20.88 -6.10 10.67
N LYS A 22 -21.14 -5.57 11.88
CA LYS A 22 -20.39 -4.44 12.44
C LYS A 22 -19.00 -4.89 12.88
N LEU A 23 -18.08 -4.97 11.91
CA LEU A 23 -16.69 -5.33 12.18
C LEU A 23 -15.98 -4.24 12.99
N ALA A 24 -15.04 -4.66 13.85
CA ALA A 24 -14.19 -3.75 14.61
C ALA A 24 -13.52 -2.72 13.70
N ARG A 25 -13.54 -1.45 14.11
CA ARG A 25 -12.88 -0.35 13.40
C ARG A 25 -11.39 -0.65 13.31
N GLN A 26 -10.91 -0.86 12.10
CA GLN A 26 -9.50 -1.14 11.83
C GLN A 26 -8.70 0.17 11.89
N PRO A 27 -7.85 0.41 12.91
CA PRO A 27 -7.26 1.73 13.16
C PRO A 27 -6.27 2.18 12.08
N TRP A 28 -5.80 1.26 11.24
CA TRP A 28 -4.87 1.50 10.15
C TRP A 28 -5.56 2.04 8.88
N LYS A 29 -6.88 1.89 8.74
CA LYS A 29 -7.61 2.36 7.54
C LYS A 29 -7.42 3.85 7.29
N ALA A 30 -7.54 4.68 8.33
CA ALA A 30 -7.40 6.13 8.23
C ALA A 30 -5.96 6.59 7.89
N ALA A 31 -4.97 5.72 8.06
CA ALA A 31 -3.60 6.01 7.67
C ALA A 31 -3.37 5.77 6.17
N ILE A 32 -4.07 4.80 5.56
CA ILE A 32 -3.85 4.45 4.15
C ILE A 32 -4.83 5.12 3.19
N TRP A 33 -6.02 5.51 3.68
CA TRP A 33 -7.03 6.22 2.90
C TRP A 33 -6.93 7.72 3.17
N LYS A 34 -5.93 8.35 2.55
CA LYS A 34 -5.74 9.79 2.57
C LYS A 34 -6.06 10.35 1.18
N ALA A 35 -6.73 11.50 1.11
CA ALA A 35 -7.13 12.11 -0.16
C ALA A 35 -5.94 12.38 -1.10
N PHE A 36 -4.75 12.61 -0.54
CA PHE A 36 -3.53 12.83 -1.32
C PHE A 36 -2.88 11.55 -1.86
N ILE A 37 -3.29 10.37 -1.42
CA ILE A 37 -2.74 9.10 -1.91
C ILE A 37 -3.63 8.62 -3.07
N PRO A 38 -3.08 8.44 -4.29
CA PRO A 38 -3.84 7.87 -5.39
C PRO A 38 -4.53 6.55 -5.01
N PRO A 39 -5.83 6.37 -5.31
CA PRO A 39 -6.62 5.24 -4.82
C PRO A 39 -6.01 3.86 -5.14
N LYS A 40 -5.37 3.70 -6.30
CA LYS A 40 -4.69 2.45 -6.68
C LYS A 40 -3.59 2.03 -5.70
N TYR A 41 -2.87 2.98 -5.11
CA TYR A 41 -1.82 2.70 -4.13
C TYR A 41 -2.43 2.31 -2.77
N SER A 42 -3.44 3.06 -2.33
CA SER A 42 -4.20 2.73 -1.11
C SER A 42 -4.87 1.36 -1.20
N PHE A 43 -5.37 0.99 -2.39
CA PHE A 43 -6.04 -0.29 -2.61
C PHE A 43 -5.10 -1.49 -2.46
N ILE A 44 -3.92 -1.46 -3.11
CA ILE A 44 -2.93 -2.54 -2.97
C ILE A 44 -2.40 -2.61 -1.54
N LEU A 45 -2.12 -1.46 -0.90
CA LEU A 45 -1.71 -1.44 0.50
C LEU A 45 -2.79 -2.00 1.43
N TRP A 46 -4.06 -1.69 1.18
CA TRP A 46 -5.20 -2.25 1.90
C TRP A 46 -5.30 -3.77 1.74
N LEU A 47 -5.14 -4.30 0.52
CA LEU A 47 -5.10 -5.75 0.29
C LEU A 47 -3.94 -6.39 1.06
N GLY A 48 -2.73 -5.82 0.98
CA GLY A 48 -1.56 -6.31 1.70
C GLY A 48 -1.76 -6.34 3.21
N LEU A 49 -2.39 -5.31 3.79
CA LEU A 49 -2.69 -5.27 5.23
C LEU A 49 -3.72 -6.31 5.67
N ARG A 50 -4.63 -6.70 4.78
CA ARG A 50 -5.57 -7.82 4.99
C ARG A 50 -4.94 -9.18 4.65
N GLY A 51 -3.69 -9.17 4.19
CA GLY A 51 -3.00 -10.30 3.58
C GLY A 51 -3.58 -10.72 2.23
N ARG A 52 -4.63 -10.10 1.70
CA ARG A 52 -5.41 -10.57 0.53
C ARG A 52 -4.70 -10.39 -0.83
N LEU A 53 -3.38 -10.24 -0.85
CA LEU A 53 -2.59 -10.27 -2.07
C LEU A 53 -2.34 -11.71 -2.50
N ALA A 54 -2.26 -11.93 -3.81
CA ALA A 54 -2.04 -13.24 -4.41
C ALA A 54 -0.54 -13.61 -4.42
N THR A 55 0.06 -13.67 -3.24
CA THR A 55 1.42 -14.16 -3.02
C THR A 55 1.46 -15.69 -3.12
N ARG A 56 2.62 -16.27 -3.47
CA ARG A 56 2.74 -17.73 -3.71
C ARG A 56 2.37 -18.56 -2.47
N ASP A 57 2.69 -18.09 -1.25
CA ASP A 57 2.21 -18.72 -0.01
C ASP A 57 0.67 -18.87 0.10
N ARG A 58 -0.09 -18.04 -0.61
CA ARG A 58 -1.56 -18.09 -0.67
C ARG A 58 -2.11 -18.84 -1.88
N LEU A 59 -1.26 -19.07 -2.87
CA LEU A 59 -1.57 -19.79 -4.09
C LEU A 59 -0.99 -21.21 -4.10
N GLY A 60 -0.51 -21.72 -2.96
CA GLY A 60 0.12 -23.05 -2.87
C GLY A 60 -0.75 -24.22 -3.36
N PHE A 61 -2.06 -24.03 -3.51
CA PHE A 61 -2.95 -25.01 -4.15
C PHE A 61 -2.72 -25.14 -5.67
N LEU A 62 -2.01 -24.21 -6.31
CA LEU A 62 -1.68 -24.24 -7.73
C LEU A 62 -0.40 -25.05 -8.04
N GLN A 63 0.30 -25.60 -7.03
CA GLN A 63 1.54 -26.38 -7.19
C GLN A 63 2.64 -25.70 -8.02
N GLU A 64 2.68 -24.36 -8.04
CA GLU A 64 3.75 -23.60 -8.67
C GLU A 64 5.00 -23.52 -7.80
N GLU A 65 6.12 -23.06 -8.38
CA GLU A 65 7.31 -22.72 -7.60
C GLU A 65 7.00 -21.72 -6.49
N ASP A 66 7.40 -22.04 -5.26
CA ASP A 66 7.14 -21.19 -4.08
C ASP A 66 8.08 -19.99 -3.95
N LEU A 67 9.16 -19.92 -4.75
CA LEU A 67 10.21 -18.91 -4.59
C LEU A 67 9.72 -17.50 -4.96
N CYS A 68 10.29 -16.46 -4.36
CA CYS A 68 9.98 -15.08 -4.68
C CYS A 68 10.52 -14.72 -6.07
N SER A 69 9.65 -14.29 -6.99
CA SER A 69 10.04 -13.98 -8.38
C SER A 69 11.03 -12.80 -8.51
N LEU A 70 11.21 -11.99 -7.47
CA LEU A 70 12.16 -10.88 -7.48
C LEU A 70 13.59 -11.25 -7.07
N CYS A 71 13.77 -12.30 -6.26
CA CYS A 71 15.10 -12.70 -5.78
C CYS A 71 15.45 -14.16 -6.04
N ILE A 72 14.46 -14.99 -6.40
CA ILE A 72 14.61 -16.39 -6.81
C ILE A 72 15.33 -17.23 -5.73
N ASN A 73 15.26 -16.82 -4.46
CA ASN A 73 16.05 -17.43 -3.38
C ASN A 73 15.23 -17.90 -2.18
N THR A 74 14.14 -17.22 -1.86
CA THR A 74 13.36 -17.49 -0.63
C THR A 74 11.89 -17.60 -0.97
N LYS A 75 11.14 -18.43 -0.23
CA LYS A 75 9.70 -18.57 -0.40
C LYS A 75 8.97 -17.23 -0.32
N GLU A 76 8.07 -16.98 -1.26
CA GLU A 76 7.33 -15.73 -1.34
C GLU A 76 6.25 -15.67 -0.27
N SER A 77 6.34 -14.67 0.60
CA SER A 77 5.25 -14.21 1.46
C SER A 77 5.14 -12.70 1.34
N ALA A 78 4.03 -12.10 1.79
CA ALA A 78 3.92 -10.64 1.82
C ALA A 78 5.04 -9.98 2.65
N LYS A 79 5.47 -10.62 3.75
CA LYS A 79 6.58 -10.13 4.59
C LYS A 79 7.88 -10.14 3.80
N HIS A 80 8.19 -11.27 3.15
CA HIS A 80 9.38 -11.41 2.34
C HIS A 80 9.35 -10.43 1.16
N LEU A 81 8.31 -10.50 0.34
CA LEU A 81 8.16 -9.67 -0.86
C LEU A 81 8.34 -8.19 -0.56
N PHE A 82 7.76 -7.66 0.53
CA PHE A 82 7.83 -6.23 0.81
C PHE A 82 9.04 -5.80 1.64
N PHE A 83 9.64 -6.64 2.49
CA PHE A 83 10.64 -6.16 3.46
C PHE A 83 11.91 -7.01 3.57
N GLU A 84 11.84 -8.33 3.40
CA GLU A 84 13.00 -9.22 3.60
C GLU A 84 13.70 -9.58 2.28
N CYS A 85 12.99 -9.48 1.16
CA CYS A 85 13.54 -9.70 -0.17
C CYS A 85 14.70 -8.72 -0.41
N PRO A 86 15.92 -9.20 -0.79
CA PRO A 86 17.07 -8.33 -1.01
C PRO A 86 16.80 -7.21 -2.01
N PHE A 87 16.07 -7.53 -3.08
CA PHE A 87 15.61 -6.55 -4.08
C PHE A 87 14.77 -5.44 -3.44
N SER A 88 13.72 -5.82 -2.70
CA SER A 88 12.82 -4.87 -2.05
C SER A 88 13.52 -4.08 -0.95
N ASN A 89 14.43 -4.71 -0.21
CA ASN A 89 15.22 -4.07 0.84
C ASN A 89 16.11 -2.96 0.26
N PHE A 90 16.74 -3.21 -0.88
CA PHE A 90 17.53 -2.20 -1.59
C PHE A 90 16.66 -1.01 -2.05
N VAL A 91 15.46 -1.26 -2.59
CA VAL A 91 14.52 -0.18 -2.93
C VAL A 91 14.14 0.63 -1.68
N TRP A 92 13.82 -0.04 -0.58
CA TRP A 92 13.50 0.63 0.68
C TRP A 92 14.66 1.41 1.27
N SER A 93 15.90 0.91 1.20
CA SER A 93 17.06 1.62 1.74
C SER A 93 17.25 2.96 1.04
N ARG A 94 17.13 2.98 -0.29
CA ARG A 94 17.24 4.20 -1.10
C ARG A 94 16.11 5.18 -0.86
N ILE A 95 14.87 4.71 -0.73
CA ILE A 95 13.71 5.57 -0.45
C ILE A 95 13.78 6.14 0.98
N ARG A 96 14.13 5.31 1.96
CA ARG A 96 14.29 5.75 3.35
C ARG A 96 15.39 6.79 3.49
N HIS A 97 16.55 6.54 2.90
CA HIS A 97 17.65 7.49 2.90
C HIS A 97 17.25 8.83 2.28
N TRP A 98 16.60 8.81 1.11
CA TRP A 98 16.13 10.02 0.44
C TRP A 98 15.11 10.83 1.27
N LEU A 99 14.27 10.18 2.06
CA LEU A 99 13.26 10.83 2.91
C LEU A 99 13.72 11.09 4.36
N GLY A 100 14.98 10.79 4.70
CA GLY A 100 15.50 10.92 6.07
C GLY A 100 14.79 10.00 7.08
N ILE A 101 14.35 8.82 6.66
CA ILE A 101 13.66 7.84 7.51
C ILE A 101 14.70 6.84 8.07
N ASN A 102 15.07 7.00 9.33
CA ASN A 102 16.06 6.12 9.97
C ASN A 102 15.49 4.73 10.31
N ARG A 103 14.18 4.63 10.50
CA ARG A 103 13.53 3.40 10.95
C ARG A 103 13.46 2.36 9.84
N THR A 104 13.88 1.13 10.15
CA THR A 104 13.62 -0.06 9.33
C THR A 104 12.20 -0.59 9.58
N MET A 105 11.58 -1.11 8.53
CA MET A 105 10.24 -1.69 8.58
C MET A 105 10.31 -3.16 8.23
N SER A 106 9.59 -3.99 8.98
CA SER A 106 9.61 -5.44 8.81
C SER A 106 8.27 -6.01 8.34
N THR A 107 7.17 -5.25 8.50
CA THR A 107 5.82 -5.64 8.07
C THR A 107 4.98 -4.42 7.71
N LEU A 108 3.95 -4.60 6.88
CA LEU A 108 3.00 -3.54 6.54
C LEU A 108 2.28 -2.99 7.80
N GLN A 109 1.96 -3.88 8.75
CA GLN A 109 1.30 -3.51 10.01
C GLN A 109 2.23 -2.65 10.86
N SER A 110 3.52 -3.01 10.99
CA SER A 110 4.50 -2.17 11.68
C SER A 110 4.70 -0.82 10.98
N ALA A 111 4.66 -0.82 9.65
CA ALA A 111 4.86 0.36 8.83
C ALA A 111 3.76 1.40 9.08
N VAL A 112 2.50 0.96 9.00
CA VAL A 112 1.35 1.82 9.26
C VAL A 112 1.27 2.23 10.73
N LYS A 113 1.62 1.33 11.68
CA LYS A 113 1.70 1.69 13.10
C LYS A 113 2.72 2.81 13.33
N TRP A 114 3.87 2.78 12.66
CA TRP A 114 4.85 3.86 12.73
C TRP A 114 4.32 5.16 12.15
N LEU A 115 3.74 5.14 10.95
CA LEU A 115 3.18 6.35 10.32
C LEU A 115 2.16 7.09 11.21
N LYS A 116 1.41 6.33 12.02
CA LYS A 116 0.45 6.91 12.98
C LYS A 116 1.11 7.50 14.23
N LYS A 117 2.24 6.94 14.67
CA LYS A 117 2.95 7.34 15.89
C LYS A 117 3.96 8.45 15.62
N GLU A 118 4.46 8.53 14.38
CA GLU A 118 5.44 9.51 13.97
C GLU A 118 4.84 10.91 14.00
N LYS A 119 5.37 11.76 14.87
CA LYS A 119 4.94 13.16 15.03
C LYS A 119 6.00 14.16 14.59
N THR A 120 7.18 13.70 14.20
CA THR A 120 8.27 14.58 13.76
C THR A 120 8.03 15.11 12.36
N GLY A 121 8.65 16.25 12.04
CA GLY A 121 8.69 16.79 10.69
C GLY A 121 7.46 17.59 10.26
N SER A 122 7.57 18.22 9.10
CA SER A 122 6.54 19.10 8.54
C SER A 122 5.33 18.31 8.01
N SER A 123 4.22 19.01 7.75
CA SER A 123 3.04 18.44 7.08
C SER A 123 3.40 17.80 5.73
N VAL A 124 4.28 18.44 4.97
CA VAL A 124 4.77 17.92 3.67
C VAL A 124 5.54 16.62 3.88
N GLN A 125 6.49 16.58 4.83
CA GLN A 125 7.26 15.37 5.15
C GLN A 125 6.34 14.22 5.60
N ASN A 126 5.33 14.51 6.41
CA ASN A 126 4.37 13.50 6.85
C ASN A 126 3.51 12.95 5.70
N LYS A 127 3.06 13.79 4.77
CA LYS A 127 2.38 13.34 3.54
C LYS A 127 3.32 12.52 2.66
N ALA A 128 4.58 12.95 2.51
CA ALA A 128 5.60 12.24 1.75
C ALA A 128 5.85 10.83 2.31
N ARG A 129 5.95 10.66 3.63
CA ARG A 129 6.11 9.33 4.28
C ARG A 129 4.93 8.39 4.00
N HIS A 130 3.70 8.91 4.08
CA HIS A 130 2.50 8.13 3.77
C HIS A 130 2.45 7.72 2.29
N LEU A 131 2.77 8.65 1.39
CA LEU A 131 2.88 8.40 -0.04
C LEU A 131 3.98 7.39 -0.37
N ALA A 132 5.15 7.53 0.24
CA ALA A 132 6.29 6.64 0.05
C ALA A 132 5.90 5.20 0.40
N LEU A 133 5.23 4.99 1.54
CA LEU A 133 4.78 3.67 1.93
C LEU A 133 3.85 3.06 0.88
N ALA A 134 2.77 3.77 0.53
CA ALA A 134 1.76 3.26 -0.39
C ALA A 134 2.31 3.05 -1.81
N CYS A 135 3.12 3.99 -2.30
CA CYS A 135 3.71 3.95 -3.63
C CYS A 135 4.72 2.81 -3.76
N THR A 136 5.62 2.65 -2.79
CA THR A 136 6.65 1.59 -2.82
C THR A 136 6.02 0.20 -2.76
N VAL A 137 5.02 0.01 -1.89
CA VAL A 137 4.29 -1.27 -1.81
C VAL A 137 3.60 -1.59 -3.14
N TYR A 138 2.96 -0.60 -3.75
CA TYR A 138 2.35 -0.77 -5.07
C TYR A 138 3.36 -1.09 -6.16
N THR A 139 4.48 -0.37 -6.23
CA THR A 139 5.47 -0.56 -7.30
C THR A 139 6.19 -1.89 -7.19
N LEU A 140 6.51 -2.35 -5.97
CA LEU A 140 7.04 -3.69 -5.73
C LEU A 140 6.03 -4.77 -6.13
N TRP A 141 4.78 -4.63 -5.72
CA TRP A 141 3.71 -5.56 -6.09
C TRP A 141 3.54 -5.64 -7.61
N ARG A 142 3.51 -4.48 -8.29
CA ARG A 142 3.37 -4.43 -9.74
C ARG A 142 4.57 -5.04 -10.45
N GLN A 143 5.80 -4.71 -10.03
CA GLN A 143 7.02 -5.30 -10.60
C GLN A 143 7.03 -6.82 -10.46
N ARG A 144 6.63 -7.35 -9.31
CA ARG A 144 6.52 -8.81 -9.11
C ARG A 144 5.53 -9.43 -10.09
N ASN A 145 4.39 -8.78 -10.33
CA ASN A 145 3.42 -9.27 -11.31
C ASN A 145 3.93 -9.15 -12.76
N GLU A 146 4.60 -8.06 -13.12
CA GLU A 146 5.24 -7.91 -14.45
C GLU A 146 6.30 -9.01 -14.69
N VAL A 147 7.06 -9.41 -13.66
CA VAL A 147 8.03 -10.53 -13.78
C VAL A 147 7.30 -11.84 -14.07
N ILE A 148 6.19 -12.12 -13.37
CA ILE A 148 5.47 -13.39 -13.49
C ILE A 148 4.69 -13.50 -14.81
N PHE A 149 3.96 -12.45 -15.19
CA PHE A 149 3.02 -12.52 -16.31
C PHE A 149 3.59 -12.00 -17.63
N GLU A 150 4.61 -11.15 -17.58
CA GLU A 150 5.18 -10.50 -18.77
C GLU A 150 6.66 -10.87 -18.99
N GLY A 151 7.25 -11.68 -18.10
CA GLY A 151 8.67 -12.06 -18.18
C GLY A 151 9.63 -10.88 -18.04
N SER A 152 9.18 -9.78 -17.43
CA SER A 152 9.99 -8.55 -17.34
C SER A 152 11.21 -8.72 -16.41
N THR A 153 12.28 -7.98 -16.69
CA THR A 153 13.45 -7.92 -15.78
C THR A 153 13.21 -6.95 -14.63
N ALA A 154 13.45 -7.42 -13.40
CA ALA A 154 13.36 -6.58 -12.22
C ALA A 154 14.56 -5.61 -12.14
N CYS A 155 14.30 -4.30 -12.19
CA CYS A 155 15.32 -3.26 -12.05
C CYS A 155 14.99 -2.36 -10.83
N PRO A 156 15.79 -2.41 -9.75
CA PRO A 156 15.48 -1.65 -8.55
C PRO A 156 15.61 -0.13 -8.75
N GLU A 157 16.56 0.32 -9.58
CA GLU A 157 16.78 1.74 -9.89
C GLU A 157 15.55 2.34 -10.57
N ARG A 158 14.94 1.61 -11.51
CA ARG A 158 13.69 1.98 -12.17
C ARG A 158 12.57 2.19 -11.15
N LEU A 159 12.44 1.29 -10.18
CA LEU A 159 11.42 1.38 -9.13
C LEU A 159 11.65 2.57 -8.21
N ILE A 160 12.90 2.80 -7.80
CA ILE A 160 13.27 3.95 -6.95
C ILE A 160 12.90 5.25 -7.66
N ASN A 161 13.27 5.39 -8.94
CA ASN A 161 12.95 6.58 -9.73
C ASN A 161 11.44 6.76 -9.91
N LEU A 162 10.71 5.67 -10.18
CA LEU A 162 9.25 5.73 -10.31
C LEU A 162 8.58 6.19 -9.01
N VAL A 163 9.04 5.70 -7.85
CA VAL A 163 8.51 6.14 -6.56
C VAL A 163 8.83 7.62 -6.34
N LYS A 164 10.09 8.05 -6.55
CA LYS A 164 10.49 9.46 -6.42
C LYS A 164 9.64 10.37 -7.30
N VAL A 165 9.55 10.08 -8.61
CA VAL A 165 8.76 10.87 -9.57
C VAL A 165 7.28 10.92 -9.17
N THR A 166 6.72 9.80 -8.72
CA THR A 166 5.32 9.77 -8.26
C THR A 166 5.12 10.66 -7.03
N LEU A 167 6.04 10.60 -6.06
CA LEU A 167 5.99 11.45 -4.87
C LEU A 167 6.12 12.92 -5.24
N TYR A 168 7.09 13.29 -6.08
CA TYR A 168 7.25 14.67 -6.54
C TYR A 168 5.99 15.17 -7.25
N ARG A 169 5.45 14.41 -8.20
CA ARG A 169 4.23 14.80 -8.92
C ARG A 169 3.06 15.04 -7.98
N VAL A 170 2.83 14.14 -7.02
CA VAL A 170 1.72 14.29 -6.06
C VAL A 170 1.98 15.42 -5.07
N LEU A 171 3.19 15.60 -4.57
CA LEU A 171 3.50 16.66 -3.63
C LEU A 171 3.48 18.04 -4.30
N TRP A 172 3.94 18.14 -5.55
CA TRP A 172 3.89 19.37 -6.34
C TRP A 172 2.45 19.82 -6.58
N THR A 173 1.54 18.90 -6.91
CA THR A 173 0.12 19.25 -7.09
C THR A 173 -0.55 19.69 -5.79
N LEU A 174 -0.08 19.21 -4.64
CA LEU A 174 -0.62 19.59 -3.33
C LEU A 174 0.01 20.85 -2.74
N PHE A 175 1.24 21.18 -3.15
CA PHE A 175 2.03 22.28 -2.62
C PHE A 175 2.83 22.98 -3.73
N PRO A 176 2.17 23.62 -4.70
CA PRO A 176 2.83 24.22 -5.87
C PRO A 176 3.84 25.33 -5.52
N HIS A 177 3.70 25.97 -4.35
CA HIS A 177 4.60 27.03 -3.87
C HIS A 177 5.40 26.64 -2.60
N GLY A 178 5.33 25.37 -2.20
CA GLY A 178 5.96 24.90 -0.95
C GLY A 178 7.46 24.63 -1.05
N PHE A 179 8.03 24.65 -2.26
CA PHE A 179 9.44 24.39 -2.53
C PHE A 179 10.26 25.66 -2.85
N ASP A 180 9.62 26.83 -2.97
CA ASP A 180 10.28 28.12 -3.25
C ASP A 180 10.80 28.84 -1.99
N ARG A 181 10.86 28.16 -0.84
CA ARG A 181 11.42 28.71 0.41
C ARG A 181 12.43 27.74 1.01
N SER A 182 13.59 27.68 0.38
CA SER A 182 14.83 27.16 0.95
C SER A 182 15.97 28.05 0.54
#